data_AF-A0A3G9D0H1-F1
#
_entry.id   AF-A0A3G9D0H1-F1
#
_cell.length_a   1.000
_cell.length_b   1.000
_cell.length_c   1.000
_cell.angle_alpha   90.00
_cell.angle_beta   90.00
_cell.angle_gamma   90.00
#
_symmetry.space_group_name_H-M   'P 1'
#
loop_
_entity.id
_entity.type
_entity.pdbx_description
1 polymer ?
#
loop_
_entity_poly.entity_id
_entity_poly.type
_entity_poly.pdbx_seq_one_letter_code
_entity_poly.pdbx_strand_id
1 'polypeptide(L)'
;MLKGNILNVFTGDIYPAEIIIENGIIKIVRKIQGNFEGVLLPGFIDSHAHIESSLMTPSSFAEATIPHGTTAVISDPHEIANVMGLEGINFMIEDSKSVPLKFFFTAPSCVPATEFETAGAKLGVNEIKALLERDEIVALGEMMNFPGVISEEPEVIKKIKAAKKARKPVDGHAPLLSGDELCKYVEKGISTDHECVYADEAREKRELGIKIMIREGSSAKNLKELANVGGDFLVSDDVEPEDLIEGHMNSILRKAVEYGIDEVEAVQMVTINPASHYSLDIGAIAPGRSADIILVDNLKNFTVKKVFIDGELVAKDGEGLFKIKGKRRIPLKGKLTIDEFESSKLEIQARGREALVRVMKISEGQIISLESAHELPIVDGIVQPLPDDDILKVSVIDRYGHGNIGNGFVEGFGIQDGAIASTVAHDSHNLIVVGSSTDHMMEAVNIIRKGGGGLVAVNPDEYMYLRLPVAGLMSHERVNILACKARQLNEFVCDMGSKLSKPFMTMSFLSLLVIPQLRISDRGMFNVEEQRFVNPLLDF
;
A
#
# COMPACT_ATOMS: atom_id res chain seq x y z
N MET A 1 0.43 11.76 -34.83
CA MET A 1 -0.54 12.88 -34.90
C MET A 1 -1.86 12.41 -34.32
N LEU A 2 -2.45 13.19 -33.41
CA LEU A 2 -3.78 12.94 -32.82
C LEU A 2 -4.71 14.14 -33.09
N LYS A 3 -6.02 13.90 -33.14
CA LYS A 3 -7.06 14.93 -33.26
C LYS A 3 -8.21 14.58 -32.33
N GLY A 4 -8.75 15.56 -31.61
CA GLY A 4 -9.85 15.35 -30.66
C GLY A 4 -10.18 16.61 -29.88
N ASN A 5 -11.24 16.57 -29.08
CA ASN A 5 -11.50 17.60 -28.07
C ASN A 5 -10.46 17.41 -26.96
N ILE A 6 -9.67 18.41 -26.63
CA ILE A 6 -8.71 18.33 -25.52
C ILE A 6 -9.26 19.11 -24.33
N LEU A 7 -9.07 18.60 -23.11
CA LEU A 7 -9.18 19.41 -21.90
C LEU A 7 -7.84 20.11 -21.66
N ASN A 8 -7.83 21.44 -21.68
CA ASN A 8 -6.66 22.19 -21.25
C ASN A 8 -6.66 22.31 -19.73
N VAL A 9 -5.89 21.46 -19.06
CA VAL A 9 -5.79 21.43 -17.58
C VAL A 9 -5.19 22.70 -16.95
N PHE A 10 -4.72 23.67 -17.74
CA PHE A 10 -4.30 24.99 -17.23
C PHE A 10 -5.46 25.98 -17.17
N THR A 11 -6.44 25.89 -18.09
CA THR A 11 -7.55 26.88 -18.20
C THR A 11 -8.93 26.29 -17.91
N GLY A 12 -9.07 24.97 -17.94
CA GLY A 12 -10.35 24.25 -17.86
C GLY A 12 -11.15 24.23 -19.15
N ASP A 13 -10.67 24.86 -20.23
CA ASP A 13 -11.40 24.88 -21.51
C ASP A 13 -11.30 23.54 -22.25
N ILE A 14 -12.42 23.10 -22.81
CA ILE A 14 -12.46 21.98 -23.77
C ILE A 14 -12.56 22.53 -25.20
N TYR A 15 -11.64 22.13 -26.07
CA TYR A 15 -11.68 22.55 -27.48
C TYR A 15 -11.08 21.53 -28.45
N PRO A 16 -11.56 21.49 -29.71
CA PRO A 16 -10.97 20.65 -30.76
C PRO A 16 -9.55 21.10 -31.10
N ALA A 17 -8.61 20.15 -31.09
CA ALA A 17 -7.21 20.39 -31.41
C ALA A 17 -6.56 19.28 -32.23
N GLU A 18 -5.51 19.64 -32.96
CA GLU A 18 -4.53 18.73 -33.56
C GLU A 18 -3.26 18.73 -32.72
N ILE A 19 -2.76 17.52 -32.39
CA ILE A 19 -1.56 17.27 -31.59
C ILE A 19 -0.52 16.59 -32.48
N ILE A 20 0.62 17.25 -32.66
CA ILE A 20 1.78 16.68 -33.38
C ILE A 20 2.77 16.18 -32.34
N ILE A 21 3.14 14.91 -32.48
CA ILE A 21 4.02 14.19 -31.56
C ILE A 21 5.23 13.72 -32.35
N GLU A 22 6.42 13.96 -31.83
CA GLU A 22 7.70 13.51 -32.39
C GLU A 22 8.60 12.99 -31.28
N ASN A 23 9.12 11.77 -31.43
CA ASN A 23 9.97 11.09 -30.46
C ASN A 23 9.37 11.09 -29.03
N GLY A 24 8.08 10.78 -28.93
CA GLY A 24 7.34 10.76 -27.68
C GLY A 24 7.04 12.12 -27.03
N ILE A 25 7.44 13.23 -27.67
CA ILE A 25 7.21 14.58 -27.16
C ILE A 25 6.16 15.31 -27.99
N ILE A 26 5.25 16.01 -27.31
CA ILE A 26 4.28 16.90 -27.95
C ILE A 26 5.03 18.12 -28.50
N LYS A 27 4.97 18.34 -29.81
CA LYS A 27 5.61 19.49 -30.48
C LYS A 27 4.65 20.64 -30.70
N ILE A 28 3.42 20.33 -31.09
CA ILE A 28 2.42 21.34 -31.47
C ILE A 28 1.07 20.90 -30.91
N VAL A 29 0.36 21.86 -30.31
CA VAL A 29 -1.06 21.78 -30.00
C VAL A 29 -1.73 22.94 -30.72
N ARG A 30 -2.56 22.64 -31.73
CA ARG A 30 -3.19 23.66 -32.59
C ARG A 30 -4.70 23.53 -32.50
N LYS A 31 -5.39 24.63 -32.14
CA LYS A 31 -6.86 24.70 -32.22
C LYS A 31 -7.30 24.51 -33.67
N ILE A 32 -8.28 23.65 -33.88
CA ILE A 32 -8.87 23.38 -35.20
C ILE A 32 -10.39 23.47 -35.10
N GLN A 33 -11.09 23.39 -36.23
CA GLN A 33 -12.53 23.14 -36.25
C GLN A 33 -12.77 21.64 -36.44
N GLY A 34 -13.78 21.11 -35.75
CA GLY A 34 -14.19 19.71 -35.86
C GLY A 34 -15.15 19.34 -34.74
N ASN A 35 -15.92 18.27 -34.98
CA ASN A 35 -16.71 17.61 -33.96
C ASN A 35 -16.10 16.23 -33.72
N PHE A 36 -15.62 15.98 -32.52
CA PHE A 36 -14.98 14.72 -32.14
C PHE A 36 -15.76 14.08 -31.01
N GLU A 37 -15.77 12.74 -30.96
CA GLU A 37 -16.30 12.01 -29.83
C GLU A 37 -15.25 11.92 -28.72
N GLY A 38 -15.71 12.00 -27.46
CA GLY A 38 -14.85 11.90 -26.29
C GLY A 38 -13.98 13.14 -26.05
N VAL A 39 -13.15 13.02 -25.02
CA VAL A 39 -12.20 14.05 -24.59
C VAL A 39 -10.82 13.44 -24.40
N LEU A 40 -9.82 14.09 -24.98
CA LEU A 40 -8.41 13.81 -24.78
C LEU A 40 -7.94 14.50 -23.49
N LEU A 41 -7.41 13.72 -22.57
CA LEU A 41 -6.85 14.18 -21.30
C LEU A 41 -5.36 13.84 -21.25
N PRO A 42 -4.55 14.54 -20.44
CA PRO A 42 -3.28 13.99 -20.01
C PRO A 42 -3.52 12.63 -19.33
N GLY A 43 -2.61 11.68 -19.50
CA GLY A 43 -2.72 10.39 -18.83
C GLY A 43 -2.68 10.53 -17.30
N PHE A 44 -3.39 9.64 -16.61
CA PHE A 44 -3.54 9.74 -15.16
C PHE A 44 -2.25 9.35 -14.44
N ILE A 45 -1.98 10.08 -13.36
CA ILE A 45 -0.86 9.89 -12.45
C ILE A 45 -1.45 9.50 -11.11
N ASP A 46 -1.12 8.29 -10.66
CA ASP A 46 -1.34 7.91 -9.28
C ASP A 46 -0.14 8.36 -8.45
N SER A 47 -0.32 9.33 -7.56
CA SER A 47 0.80 10.04 -6.95
C SER A 47 1.23 9.53 -5.59
N HIS A 48 0.60 8.46 -5.10
CA HIS A 48 1.02 7.74 -3.91
C HIS A 48 0.41 6.34 -3.95
N ALA A 49 1.25 5.32 -4.06
CA ALA A 49 0.81 3.93 -4.13
C ALA A 49 1.88 2.96 -3.60
N HIS A 50 1.41 1.83 -3.08
CA HIS A 50 2.24 0.69 -2.72
C HIS A 50 1.94 -0.44 -3.70
N ILE A 51 2.81 -0.63 -4.70
CA ILE A 51 2.62 -1.67 -5.73
C ILE A 51 2.57 -3.05 -5.07
N GLU A 52 3.34 -3.25 -4.02
CA GLU A 52 3.40 -4.47 -3.22
C GLU A 52 2.04 -4.87 -2.63
N SER A 53 1.21 -3.91 -2.21
CA SER A 53 -0.13 -4.14 -1.67
C SER A 53 -1.09 -4.75 -2.69
N SER A 54 -0.80 -4.57 -3.98
CA SER A 54 -1.51 -5.25 -5.07
C SER A 54 -1.06 -6.67 -5.32
N LEU A 55 -0.12 -7.20 -4.53
CA LEU A 55 0.49 -8.52 -4.66
C LEU A 55 1.16 -8.75 -6.03
N MET A 56 1.41 -7.69 -6.78
CA MET A 56 1.92 -7.71 -8.16
C MET A 56 3.27 -7.03 -8.25
N THR A 57 4.14 -7.51 -9.14
CA THR A 57 5.33 -6.74 -9.51
C THR A 57 4.97 -5.51 -10.36
N PRO A 58 5.84 -4.49 -10.46
CA PRO A 58 5.60 -3.30 -11.30
C PRO A 58 5.11 -3.64 -12.71
N SER A 59 5.73 -4.60 -13.37
CA SER A 59 5.34 -5.00 -14.72
C SER A 59 3.97 -5.67 -14.82
N SER A 60 3.48 -6.31 -13.75
CA SER A 60 2.13 -6.90 -13.70
C SER A 60 1.09 -5.84 -13.29
N PHE A 61 1.45 -4.94 -12.37
CA PHE A 61 0.66 -3.76 -12.03
C PHE A 61 0.41 -2.86 -13.26
N ALA A 62 1.40 -2.69 -14.13
CA ALA A 62 1.22 -1.98 -15.40
C ALA A 62 0.23 -2.66 -16.36
N GLU A 63 0.21 -4.01 -16.44
CA GLU A 63 -0.79 -4.74 -17.22
C GLU A 63 -2.21 -4.48 -16.69
N ALA A 64 -2.37 -4.31 -15.36
CA ALA A 64 -3.65 -4.04 -14.72
C ALA A 64 -4.11 -2.59 -14.90
N THR A 65 -3.21 -1.60 -14.76
CA THR A 65 -3.60 -0.18 -14.62
C THR A 65 -3.59 0.61 -15.92
N ILE A 66 -2.73 0.29 -16.88
CA ILE A 66 -2.67 1.01 -18.18
C ILE A 66 -4.02 0.98 -18.89
N PRO A 67 -4.75 -0.13 -19.00
CA PRO A 67 -6.06 -0.15 -19.66
C PRO A 67 -7.08 0.81 -19.04
N HIS A 68 -6.88 1.19 -17.79
CA HIS A 68 -7.69 2.13 -17.02
C HIS A 68 -7.19 3.59 -17.10
N GLY A 69 -6.23 3.89 -17.98
CA GLY A 69 -5.80 5.26 -18.29
C GLY A 69 -4.67 5.80 -17.41
N THR A 70 -4.17 5.01 -16.46
CA THR A 70 -2.97 5.36 -15.69
C THR A 70 -1.74 5.23 -16.58
N THR A 71 -0.99 6.32 -16.70
CA THR A 71 0.25 6.37 -17.50
C THR A 71 1.49 6.57 -16.64
N ALA A 72 1.32 7.00 -15.39
CA ALA A 72 2.41 7.09 -14.43
C ALA A 72 1.96 6.74 -13.00
N VAL A 73 2.91 6.30 -12.19
CA VAL A 73 2.73 6.08 -10.75
C VAL A 73 3.95 6.62 -9.99
N ILE A 74 3.70 7.24 -8.84
CA ILE A 74 4.71 7.55 -7.82
C ILE A 74 4.51 6.52 -6.71
N SER A 75 5.43 5.55 -6.61
CA SER A 75 5.32 4.44 -5.67
C SER A 75 6.37 4.53 -4.57
N ASP A 76 5.96 4.31 -3.31
CA ASP A 76 6.89 4.11 -2.19
C ASP A 76 7.15 2.62 -2.00
N PRO A 77 8.34 2.09 -2.38
CA PRO A 77 8.64 0.67 -2.29
C PRO A 77 9.09 0.28 -0.88
N HIS A 78 8.47 0.86 0.16
CA HIS A 78 8.89 0.66 1.55
C HIS A 78 8.69 -0.79 2.01
N GLU A 79 7.71 -1.49 1.44
CA GLU A 79 7.37 -2.87 1.75
C GLU A 79 8.52 -3.80 1.38
N ILE A 80 8.91 -3.83 0.10
CA ILE A 80 10.04 -4.63 -0.34
C ILE A 80 11.36 -4.13 0.26
N ALA A 81 11.47 -2.83 0.58
CA ALA A 81 12.65 -2.29 1.24
C ALA A 81 12.80 -2.82 2.67
N ASN A 82 11.72 -2.98 3.43
CA ASN A 82 11.77 -3.61 4.75
C ASN A 82 12.27 -5.06 4.69
N VAL A 83 12.00 -5.78 3.59
CA VAL A 83 12.47 -7.16 3.39
C VAL A 83 13.91 -7.23 2.88
N MET A 84 14.18 -6.52 1.79
CA MET A 84 15.35 -6.71 0.92
C MET A 84 16.26 -5.48 0.87
N GLY A 85 15.88 -4.37 1.50
CA GLY A 85 16.63 -3.11 1.47
C GLY A 85 16.81 -2.60 0.04
N LEU A 86 18.02 -2.10 -0.26
CA LEU A 86 18.36 -1.59 -1.60
C LEU A 86 18.21 -2.64 -2.71
N GLU A 87 18.36 -3.93 -2.42
CA GLU A 87 18.16 -4.99 -3.42
C GLU A 87 16.70 -5.06 -3.89
N GLY A 88 15.76 -4.91 -2.95
CA GLY A 88 14.32 -4.83 -3.24
C GLY A 88 13.97 -3.62 -4.09
N ILE A 89 14.47 -2.44 -3.69
CA ILE A 89 14.24 -1.19 -4.45
C ILE A 89 14.82 -1.31 -5.87
N ASN A 90 16.02 -1.87 -6.02
CA ASN A 90 16.61 -2.09 -7.34
C ASN A 90 15.78 -3.07 -8.18
N PHE A 91 15.21 -4.12 -7.57
CA PHE A 91 14.30 -5.02 -8.27
C PHE A 91 13.07 -4.28 -8.81
N MET A 92 12.43 -3.43 -8.00
CA MET A 92 11.27 -2.65 -8.45
C MET A 92 11.61 -1.75 -9.64
N ILE A 93 12.73 -1.03 -9.54
CA ILE A 93 13.23 -0.18 -10.63
C ILE A 93 13.52 -1.00 -11.89
N GLU A 94 14.19 -2.14 -11.79
CA GLU A 94 14.54 -2.94 -12.97
C GLU A 94 13.34 -3.65 -13.60
N ASP A 95 12.38 -4.16 -12.80
CA ASP A 95 11.14 -4.76 -13.32
C ASP A 95 10.28 -3.70 -14.03
N SER A 96 10.26 -2.47 -13.51
CA SER A 96 9.50 -1.35 -14.09
C SER A 96 9.93 -0.98 -15.51
N LYS A 97 11.23 -1.13 -15.84
CA LYS A 97 11.80 -0.81 -17.17
C LYS A 97 11.30 -1.73 -18.29
N SER A 98 10.62 -2.83 -17.94
CA SER A 98 10.11 -3.81 -18.89
C SER A 98 8.76 -3.43 -19.54
N VAL A 99 8.09 -2.39 -19.03
CA VAL A 99 6.73 -2.00 -19.45
C VAL A 99 6.68 -0.51 -19.78
N PRO A 100 5.64 -0.01 -20.48
CA PRO A 100 5.57 1.40 -20.85
C PRO A 100 5.09 2.30 -19.71
N LEU A 101 4.41 1.79 -18.67
CA LEU A 101 3.97 2.63 -17.54
C LEU A 101 5.19 3.36 -16.95
N LYS A 102 5.05 4.67 -16.69
CA LYS A 102 6.14 5.46 -16.12
C LYS A 102 6.15 5.31 -14.61
N PHE A 103 7.17 4.65 -14.09
CA PHE A 103 7.37 4.52 -12.66
C PHE A 103 8.32 5.58 -12.16
N PHE A 104 7.85 6.32 -11.19
CA PHE A 104 8.66 7.14 -10.31
C PHE A 104 8.56 6.50 -8.92
N PHE A 105 9.67 6.48 -8.19
CA PHE A 105 9.71 5.93 -6.85
C PHE A 105 10.02 7.02 -5.85
N THR A 106 9.69 6.79 -4.59
CA THR A 106 10.21 7.59 -3.48
C THR A 106 11.32 6.79 -2.78
N ALA A 107 12.17 7.48 -2.01
CA ALA A 107 13.16 6.79 -1.16
C ALA A 107 12.48 6.38 0.15
N PRO A 108 12.33 5.07 0.46
CA PRO A 108 11.62 4.63 1.67
C PRO A 108 12.21 5.23 2.93
N SER A 109 11.43 6.04 3.65
CA SER A 109 11.97 6.93 4.67
C SER A 109 12.21 6.22 6.01
N CYS A 110 11.36 5.22 6.31
CA CYS A 110 11.25 4.52 7.59
C CYS A 110 11.45 3.01 7.40
N VAL A 111 12.70 2.59 7.15
CA VAL A 111 13.08 1.17 7.09
C VAL A 111 14.14 0.90 8.18
N PRO A 112 13.80 0.19 9.27
CA PRO A 112 12.45 -0.23 9.66
C PRO A 112 11.54 0.94 10.05
N ALA A 113 10.22 0.69 10.11
CA ALA A 113 9.22 1.65 10.59
C ALA A 113 9.44 2.02 12.06
N THR A 114 9.82 1.04 12.88
CA THR A 114 10.10 1.20 14.30
C THR A 114 11.23 0.27 14.78
N GLU A 115 11.80 0.55 15.96
CA GLU A 115 12.84 -0.28 16.59
C GLU A 115 12.29 -1.47 17.38
N PHE A 116 10.97 -1.52 17.60
CA PHE A 116 10.27 -2.54 18.40
C PHE A 116 9.94 -3.84 17.64
N GLU A 117 10.48 -4.00 16.44
CA GLU A 117 10.33 -5.21 15.64
C GLU A 117 11.59 -5.49 14.82
N THR A 118 11.64 -6.65 14.20
CA THR A 118 12.79 -7.09 13.41
C THR A 118 12.45 -7.06 11.92
N ALA A 119 13.08 -6.14 11.19
CA ALA A 119 12.98 -6.05 9.74
C ALA A 119 14.19 -6.71 9.04
N GLY A 120 14.04 -6.97 7.74
CA GLY A 120 15.09 -7.56 6.91
C GLY A 120 16.19 -6.58 6.49
N ALA A 121 15.96 -5.27 6.66
CA ALA A 121 16.91 -4.23 6.30
C ALA A 121 16.81 -2.99 7.20
N LYS A 122 17.84 -2.14 7.11
CA LYS A 122 17.84 -0.77 7.66
C LYS A 122 18.35 0.18 6.58
N LEU A 123 17.63 1.26 6.31
CA LEU A 123 18.07 2.33 5.41
C LEU A 123 18.45 3.56 6.22
N GLY A 124 19.75 3.81 6.30
CA GLY A 124 20.32 4.98 6.94
C GLY A 124 20.41 6.18 5.99
N VAL A 125 20.98 7.27 6.49
CA VAL A 125 21.13 8.53 5.75
C VAL A 125 21.96 8.38 4.47
N ASN A 126 22.92 7.45 4.45
CA ASN A 126 23.80 7.27 3.28
C ASN A 126 23.05 6.58 2.14
N GLU A 127 22.27 5.55 2.46
CA GLU A 127 21.41 4.84 1.51
C GLU A 127 20.37 5.82 0.93
N ILE A 128 19.73 6.62 1.77
CA ILE A 128 18.77 7.66 1.35
C ILE A 128 19.42 8.68 0.41
N LYS A 129 20.62 9.17 0.71
CA LYS A 129 21.33 10.09 -0.19
C LYS A 129 21.61 9.46 -1.55
N ALA A 130 22.08 8.21 -1.57
CA ALA A 130 22.37 7.50 -2.81
C ALA A 130 21.11 7.24 -3.64
N LEU A 131 19.97 6.98 -3.00
CA LEU A 131 18.67 6.86 -3.67
C LEU A 131 18.23 8.22 -4.26
N LEU A 132 18.28 9.29 -3.47
CA LEU A 132 17.89 10.63 -3.90
C LEU A 132 18.76 11.22 -5.02
N GLU A 133 19.91 10.62 -5.33
CA GLU A 133 20.75 10.99 -6.49
C GLU A 133 20.24 10.37 -7.81
N ARG A 134 19.34 9.39 -7.77
CA ARG A 134 18.80 8.72 -8.96
C ARG A 134 17.64 9.50 -9.56
N ASP A 135 17.50 9.43 -10.88
CA ASP A 135 16.41 10.07 -11.62
C ASP A 135 15.06 9.37 -11.38
N GLU A 136 15.08 8.05 -11.12
CA GLU A 136 13.88 7.27 -10.81
C GLU A 136 13.28 7.61 -9.44
N ILE A 137 14.05 8.21 -8.52
CA ILE A 137 13.60 8.57 -7.17
C ILE A 137 13.17 10.04 -7.15
N VAL A 138 11.89 10.36 -6.99
CA VAL A 138 11.39 11.75 -7.10
C VAL A 138 11.17 12.45 -5.77
N ALA A 139 11.11 11.71 -4.66
CA ALA A 139 10.87 12.24 -3.32
C ALA A 139 11.58 11.42 -2.24
N LEU A 140 11.65 11.96 -1.02
CA LEU A 140 11.73 11.11 0.17
C LEU A 140 10.31 10.62 0.47
N GLY A 141 10.18 9.30 0.63
CA GLY A 141 8.91 8.63 0.87
C GLY A 141 8.26 9.07 2.17
N GLU A 142 7.07 8.53 2.40
CA GLU A 142 6.19 8.98 3.47
C GLU A 142 6.91 8.97 4.83
N MET A 143 6.90 10.11 5.52
CA MET A 143 7.58 10.25 6.81
C MET A 143 6.67 9.82 7.96
N MET A 144 6.41 8.50 8.05
CA MET A 144 5.58 7.88 9.09
C MET A 144 6.18 7.96 10.49
N ASN A 145 7.51 8.10 10.62
CA ASN A 145 8.13 8.41 11.92
C ASN A 145 7.99 9.91 12.23
N PHE A 146 6.75 10.41 12.22
CA PHE A 146 6.42 11.75 12.66
C PHE A 146 6.78 12.01 14.14
N PRO A 147 6.74 11.04 15.08
CA PRO A 147 7.25 11.25 16.43
C PRO A 147 8.73 11.64 16.45
N GLY A 148 9.56 10.97 15.64
CA GLY A 148 10.96 11.27 15.45
C GLY A 148 11.21 12.64 14.79
N VAL A 149 10.27 13.13 13.97
CA VAL A 149 10.32 14.50 13.45
C VAL A 149 10.06 15.52 14.56
N ILE A 150 9.02 15.30 15.38
CA ILE A 150 8.60 16.20 16.48
C ILE A 150 9.67 16.28 17.57
N SER A 151 10.30 15.15 17.89
CA SER A 151 11.38 15.03 18.87
C SER A 151 12.77 15.40 18.31
N GLU A 152 12.85 15.73 17.02
CA GLU A 152 14.08 16.06 16.30
C GLU A 152 15.16 14.96 16.33
N GLU A 153 14.77 13.70 16.17
CA GLU A 153 15.70 12.58 16.12
C GLU A 153 16.80 12.79 15.07
N PRO A 154 18.09 12.69 15.45
CA PRO A 154 19.19 13.06 14.58
C PRO A 154 19.23 12.30 13.25
N GLU A 155 18.80 11.03 13.22
CA GLU A 155 18.79 10.22 12.00
C GLU A 155 17.65 10.65 11.06
N VAL A 156 16.44 10.84 11.58
CA VAL A 156 15.26 11.33 10.84
C VAL A 156 15.53 12.70 10.22
N ILE A 157 16.00 13.67 11.02
CA ILE A 157 16.29 15.02 10.53
C ILE A 157 17.39 15.03 9.46
N LYS A 158 18.36 14.12 9.52
CA LYS A 158 19.39 14.01 8.48
C LYS A 158 18.83 13.47 7.16
N LYS A 159 17.85 12.55 7.18
CA LYS A 159 17.16 12.08 5.96
C LYS A 159 16.38 13.21 5.30
N ILE A 160 15.59 13.97 6.09
CA ILE A 160 14.85 15.15 5.62
C ILE A 160 15.79 16.20 5.01
N LYS A 161 16.91 16.49 5.67
CA LYS A 161 17.93 17.41 5.13
C LYS A 161 18.55 16.91 3.82
N ALA A 162 18.68 15.59 3.63
CA ALA A 162 19.18 15.03 2.37
C ALA A 162 18.21 15.29 1.21
N ALA A 163 16.90 15.10 1.43
CA ALA A 163 15.85 15.41 0.44
C ALA A 163 15.85 16.90 0.05
N LYS A 164 15.89 17.79 1.06
CA LYS A 164 16.00 19.25 0.84
C LYS A 164 17.24 19.61 0.02
N LYS A 165 18.40 18.98 0.31
CA LYS A 165 19.64 19.21 -0.46
C LYS A 165 19.51 18.73 -1.91
N ALA A 166 18.83 17.62 -2.14
CA ALA A 166 18.52 17.08 -3.46
C ALA A 166 17.41 17.86 -4.20
N ARG A 167 16.77 18.83 -3.53
CA ARG A 167 15.60 19.59 -4.02
C ARG A 167 14.42 18.70 -4.40
N LYS A 168 14.25 17.61 -3.66
CA LYS A 168 13.13 16.68 -3.79
C LYS A 168 12.17 16.89 -2.61
N PRO A 169 10.84 16.81 -2.82
CA PRO A 169 9.86 16.93 -1.74
C PRO A 169 10.02 15.78 -0.73
N VAL A 170 9.39 15.98 0.43
CA VAL A 170 9.26 14.96 1.47
C VAL A 170 7.78 14.69 1.62
N ASP A 171 7.38 13.45 1.35
CA ASP A 171 6.00 13.02 1.52
C ASP A 171 5.70 12.73 2.99
N GLY A 172 4.45 12.95 3.40
CA GLY A 172 4.03 12.81 4.79
C GLY A 172 3.07 11.67 5.04
N HIS A 173 3.08 11.22 6.30
CA HIS A 173 2.19 10.24 6.89
C HIS A 173 2.06 10.60 8.37
N ALA A 174 1.00 11.34 8.71
CA ALA A 174 0.84 11.87 10.06
C ALA A 174 -0.64 11.82 10.50
N PRO A 175 -1.21 10.63 10.75
CA PRO A 175 -2.61 10.49 11.12
C PRO A 175 -2.90 11.21 12.44
N LEU A 176 -3.98 12.00 12.46
CA LEU A 176 -4.48 12.73 13.65
C LEU A 176 -3.54 13.79 14.24
N LEU A 177 -2.40 14.06 13.59
CA LEU A 177 -1.45 15.07 14.05
C LEU A 177 -2.01 16.48 13.89
N SER A 178 -2.03 17.25 14.98
CA SER A 178 -2.65 18.59 15.03
C SER A 178 -1.83 19.58 15.89
N GLY A 179 -2.20 20.86 15.85
CA GLY A 179 -1.67 21.91 16.72
C GLY A 179 -0.17 22.15 16.59
N ASP A 180 0.50 22.34 17.74
CA ASP A 180 1.93 22.65 17.80
C ASP A 180 2.80 21.53 17.22
N GLU A 181 2.38 20.28 17.36
CA GLU A 181 3.13 19.12 16.83
C GLU A 181 3.03 19.06 15.31
N LEU A 182 1.85 19.32 14.74
CA LEU A 182 1.69 19.48 13.30
C LEU A 182 2.54 20.64 12.77
N CYS A 183 2.55 21.78 13.46
CA CYS A 183 3.40 22.92 13.08
C CYS A 183 4.89 22.54 13.01
N LYS A 184 5.39 21.73 13.97
CA LYS A 184 6.78 21.22 13.92
C LYS A 184 7.00 20.32 12.72
N TYR A 185 6.07 19.41 12.43
CA TYR A 185 6.16 18.51 11.28
C TYR A 185 6.24 19.28 9.96
N VAL A 186 5.35 20.26 9.76
CA VAL A 186 5.36 21.14 8.57
C VAL A 186 6.65 21.98 8.51
N GLU A 187 7.13 22.52 9.63
CA GLU A 187 8.37 23.32 9.68
C GLU A 187 9.61 22.51 9.24
N LYS A 188 9.63 21.20 9.52
CA LYS A 188 10.69 20.32 9.01
C LYS A 188 10.61 20.09 7.50
N GLY A 189 9.55 20.53 6.82
CA GLY A 189 9.44 20.59 5.37
C GLY A 189 8.81 19.36 4.73
N ILE A 190 7.99 18.63 5.49
CA ILE A 190 7.06 17.65 4.93
C ILE A 190 5.95 18.42 4.21
N SER A 191 5.62 18.00 2.98
CA SER A 191 4.81 18.81 2.05
C SER A 191 3.48 18.20 1.64
N THR A 192 3.26 16.92 1.94
CA THR A 192 2.04 16.18 1.58
C THR A 192 1.57 15.35 2.77
N ASP A 193 0.33 14.89 2.74
CA ASP A 193 -0.20 13.90 3.68
C ASP A 193 -1.39 13.18 3.05
N HIS A 194 -1.43 11.85 3.19
CA HIS A 194 -2.55 10.99 2.75
C HIS A 194 -3.38 10.43 3.91
N GLU A 195 -2.98 10.71 5.15
CA GLU A 195 -3.53 10.08 6.35
C GLU A 195 -4.75 10.79 6.96
N CYS A 196 -5.22 11.87 6.34
CA CYS A 196 -6.38 12.59 6.84
C CYS A 196 -7.62 11.70 6.89
N VAL A 197 -8.21 11.56 8.07
CA VAL A 197 -9.46 10.82 8.26
C VAL A 197 -10.65 11.76 8.38
N TYR A 198 -10.46 12.91 9.04
CA TYR A 198 -11.51 13.88 9.33
C TYR A 198 -11.37 15.17 8.51
N ALA A 199 -12.51 15.79 8.22
CA ALA A 199 -12.54 17.04 7.49
C ALA A 199 -11.76 18.18 8.19
N ASP A 200 -11.83 18.27 9.52
CA ASP A 200 -11.13 19.31 10.29
C ASP A 200 -9.61 19.11 10.27
N GLU A 201 -9.15 17.86 10.34
CA GLU A 201 -7.73 17.51 10.20
C GLU A 201 -7.18 17.93 8.83
N ALA A 202 -7.91 17.61 7.75
CA ALA A 202 -7.55 18.00 6.40
C ALA A 202 -7.51 19.53 6.22
N ARG A 203 -8.46 20.27 6.83
CA ARG A 203 -8.46 21.74 6.79
C ARG A 203 -7.23 22.32 7.49
N GLU A 204 -6.93 21.87 8.71
CA GLU A 204 -5.80 22.36 9.48
C GLU A 204 -4.47 22.14 8.74
N LYS A 205 -4.25 20.93 8.21
CA LYS A 205 -3.06 20.60 7.42
C LYS A 205 -2.93 21.49 6.18
N ARG A 206 -4.03 21.78 5.48
CA ARG A 206 -4.04 22.68 4.30
C ARG A 206 -3.76 24.13 4.67
N GLU A 207 -4.31 24.62 5.78
CA GLU A 207 -4.05 25.98 6.27
C GLU A 207 -2.56 26.21 6.56
N LEU A 208 -1.83 25.15 6.93
CA LEU A 208 -0.39 25.16 7.13
C LEU A 208 0.42 24.89 5.85
N GLY A 209 -0.24 24.65 4.72
CA GLY A 209 0.39 24.46 3.41
C GLY A 209 0.79 23.02 3.08
N ILE A 210 0.32 22.02 3.84
CA ILE A 210 0.40 20.62 3.43
C ILE A 210 -0.63 20.36 2.32
N LYS A 211 -0.19 19.67 1.27
CA LYS A 211 -1.06 19.22 0.19
C LYS A 211 -1.72 17.90 0.55
N ILE A 212 -3.03 17.81 0.37
CA ILE A 212 -3.78 16.62 0.77
C ILE A 212 -3.88 15.65 -0.39
N MET A 213 -3.41 14.44 -0.15
CA MET A 213 -3.59 13.27 -0.99
C MET A 213 -4.84 12.53 -0.50
N ILE A 214 -5.96 12.67 -1.22
CA ILE A 214 -7.19 12.00 -0.83
C ILE A 214 -7.15 10.55 -1.33
N ARG A 215 -7.04 9.60 -0.41
CA ARG A 215 -7.00 8.17 -0.69
C ARG A 215 -8.38 7.56 -0.95
N GLU A 216 -8.42 6.69 -1.94
CA GLU A 216 -9.59 5.86 -2.28
C GLU A 216 -9.12 4.46 -2.71
N GLY A 217 -8.34 3.83 -1.84
CA GLY A 217 -7.76 2.49 -2.01
C GLY A 217 -8.64 1.36 -1.50
N SER A 218 -8.05 0.17 -1.39
CA SER A 218 -8.69 -1.04 -0.85
C SER A 218 -8.71 -1.05 0.67
N SER A 219 -7.63 -0.60 1.32
CA SER A 219 -7.46 -0.58 2.78
C SER A 219 -8.17 0.61 3.44
N ALA A 220 -8.07 1.79 2.82
CA ALA A 220 -8.61 3.04 3.35
C ALA A 220 -9.31 3.88 2.27
N LYS A 221 -10.49 4.42 2.62
CA LYS A 221 -11.36 5.18 1.72
C LYS A 221 -11.83 6.46 2.40
N ASN A 222 -11.26 7.60 2.02
CA ASN A 222 -11.55 8.90 2.63
C ASN A 222 -12.15 9.89 1.64
N LEU A 223 -12.26 9.53 0.36
CA LEU A 223 -12.73 10.44 -0.68
C LEU A 223 -14.11 11.01 -0.40
N LYS A 224 -15.05 10.19 0.06
CA LYS A 224 -16.40 10.65 0.37
C LYS A 224 -16.44 11.70 1.48
N GLU A 225 -15.64 11.50 2.52
CA GLU A 225 -15.58 12.39 3.68
C GLU A 225 -14.85 13.69 3.33
N LEU A 226 -13.75 13.60 2.58
CA LEU A 226 -12.88 14.72 2.27
C LEU A 226 -13.28 15.51 1.01
N ALA A 227 -14.16 14.99 0.17
CA ALA A 227 -14.60 15.66 -1.07
C ALA A 227 -15.10 17.09 -0.83
N ASN A 228 -15.80 17.34 0.28
CA ASN A 228 -16.32 18.67 0.63
C ASN A 228 -15.25 19.64 1.16
N VAL A 229 -14.12 19.12 1.63
CA VAL A 229 -12.97 19.94 2.05
C VAL A 229 -12.15 20.31 0.83
N GLY A 230 -12.05 19.40 -0.15
CA GLY A 230 -11.16 19.49 -1.29
C GLY A 230 -9.75 19.01 -0.94
N GLY A 231 -9.01 18.59 -1.98
CA GLY A 231 -7.64 18.10 -1.86
C GLY A 231 -6.81 18.50 -3.06
N ASP A 232 -5.53 18.16 -3.03
CA ASP A 232 -4.58 18.50 -4.08
C ASP A 232 -4.40 17.34 -5.05
N PHE A 233 -4.51 16.11 -4.54
CA PHE A 233 -4.29 14.87 -5.28
C PHE A 233 -5.36 13.83 -4.94
N LEU A 234 -5.66 12.95 -5.89
CA LEU A 234 -6.36 11.69 -5.64
C LEU A 234 -5.32 10.57 -5.75
N VAL A 235 -5.29 9.66 -4.79
CA VAL A 235 -4.29 8.59 -4.72
C VAL A 235 -4.93 7.25 -4.40
N SER A 236 -4.28 6.18 -4.82
CA SER A 236 -4.77 4.83 -4.58
C SER A 236 -4.25 4.21 -3.29
N ASP A 237 -3.05 4.62 -2.82
CA ASP A 237 -2.43 4.10 -1.61
C ASP A 237 -2.26 2.56 -1.72
N ASP A 238 -2.81 1.78 -0.79
CA ASP A 238 -2.96 0.33 -0.91
C ASP A 238 -4.12 -0.09 -1.80
N VAL A 239 -3.85 -0.87 -2.85
CA VAL A 239 -4.90 -1.47 -3.71
C VAL A 239 -4.71 -2.97 -3.88
N GLU A 240 -5.76 -3.75 -3.68
CA GLU A 240 -5.78 -5.19 -3.90
C GLU A 240 -6.02 -5.58 -5.38
N PRO A 241 -5.63 -6.79 -5.79
CA PRO A 241 -5.86 -7.28 -7.15
C PRO A 241 -7.31 -7.20 -7.63
N GLU A 242 -8.30 -7.43 -6.74
CA GLU A 242 -9.72 -7.44 -7.10
C GLU A 242 -10.21 -6.05 -7.52
N ASP A 243 -9.85 -5.01 -6.77
CA ASP A 243 -10.25 -3.63 -7.06
C ASP A 243 -9.62 -3.15 -8.38
N LEU A 244 -8.40 -3.62 -8.72
CA LEU A 244 -7.72 -3.32 -9.98
C LEU A 244 -8.35 -3.97 -11.22
N ILE A 245 -9.28 -4.92 -11.08
CA ILE A 245 -10.08 -5.42 -12.21
C ILE A 245 -11.17 -4.41 -12.57
N GLU A 246 -11.77 -3.77 -11.57
CA GLU A 246 -12.89 -2.84 -11.75
C GLU A 246 -12.41 -1.46 -12.23
N GLY A 247 -11.20 -1.07 -11.85
CA GLY A 247 -10.54 0.13 -12.35
C GLY A 247 -9.33 0.53 -11.52
N HIS A 248 -8.80 1.71 -11.83
CA HIS A 248 -7.73 2.32 -11.06
C HIS A 248 -8.05 3.82 -10.88
N MET A 249 -7.19 4.74 -11.30
CA MET A 249 -7.44 6.18 -11.20
C MET A 249 -8.73 6.64 -11.90
N ASN A 250 -9.14 6.00 -13.00
CA ASN A 250 -10.42 6.31 -13.65
C ASN A 250 -11.63 6.06 -12.72
N SER A 251 -11.57 5.04 -11.87
CA SER A 251 -12.64 4.70 -10.94
C SER A 251 -12.67 5.68 -9.77
N ILE A 252 -11.50 6.10 -9.28
CA ILE A 252 -11.34 7.11 -8.24
C ILE A 252 -11.86 8.47 -8.74
N LEU A 253 -11.51 8.87 -9.97
CA LEU A 253 -12.05 10.08 -10.61
C LEU A 253 -13.57 10.06 -10.73
N ARG A 254 -14.15 8.94 -11.18
CA ARG A 254 -15.60 8.80 -11.28
C ARG A 254 -16.27 9.00 -9.92
N LYS A 255 -15.73 8.40 -8.85
CA LYS A 255 -16.21 8.60 -7.48
C LYS A 255 -16.03 10.04 -7.00
N ALA A 256 -14.90 10.67 -7.30
CA ALA A 256 -14.62 12.07 -6.95
C ALA A 256 -15.71 13.00 -7.51
N VAL A 257 -16.04 12.85 -8.80
CA VAL A 257 -17.11 13.61 -9.45
C VAL A 257 -18.48 13.26 -8.88
N GLU A 258 -18.76 11.98 -8.60
CA GLU A 258 -20.00 11.53 -7.95
C GLU A 258 -20.20 12.17 -6.57
N TYR A 259 -19.11 12.34 -5.81
CA TYR A 259 -19.12 12.99 -4.50
C TYR A 259 -19.04 14.51 -4.55
N GLY A 260 -19.05 15.11 -5.74
CA GLY A 260 -19.24 16.55 -5.94
C GLY A 260 -17.97 17.36 -6.19
N ILE A 261 -16.81 16.71 -6.41
CA ILE A 261 -15.62 17.41 -6.91
C ILE A 261 -15.85 17.82 -8.37
N ASP A 262 -15.45 19.04 -8.74
CA ASP A 262 -15.57 19.53 -10.12
C ASP A 262 -14.80 18.62 -11.10
N GLU A 263 -15.38 18.41 -12.28
CA GLU A 263 -14.84 17.49 -13.29
C GLU A 263 -13.42 17.88 -13.74
N VAL A 264 -13.14 19.18 -13.88
CA VAL A 264 -11.83 19.68 -14.28
C VAL A 264 -10.84 19.59 -13.12
N GLU A 265 -11.27 19.99 -11.91
CA GLU A 265 -10.46 19.90 -10.70
C GLU A 265 -10.02 18.44 -10.43
N ALA A 266 -10.96 17.49 -10.51
CA ALA A 266 -10.66 16.07 -10.37
C ALA A 266 -9.59 15.60 -11.36
N VAL A 267 -9.67 16.01 -12.63
CA VAL A 267 -8.62 15.69 -13.63
C VAL A 267 -7.30 16.34 -13.26
N GLN A 268 -7.28 17.59 -12.79
CA GLN A 268 -6.05 18.25 -12.35
C GLN A 268 -5.37 17.51 -11.20
N MET A 269 -6.14 17.00 -10.24
CA MET A 269 -5.66 16.24 -9.07
C MET A 269 -4.89 14.96 -9.44
N VAL A 270 -5.12 14.40 -10.63
CA VAL A 270 -4.42 13.19 -11.12
C VAL A 270 -3.58 13.46 -12.37
N THR A 271 -3.32 14.72 -12.72
CA THR A 271 -2.52 15.07 -13.89
C THR A 271 -1.51 16.17 -13.57
N ILE A 272 -1.88 17.43 -13.70
CA ILE A 272 -0.95 18.55 -13.59
C ILE A 272 -0.51 18.82 -12.15
N ASN A 273 -1.37 18.58 -11.16
CA ASN A 273 -1.03 18.80 -9.75
C ASN A 273 0.13 17.89 -9.31
N PRO A 274 0.03 16.55 -9.44
CA PRO A 274 1.13 15.68 -9.03
C PRO A 274 2.36 15.87 -9.92
N ALA A 275 2.19 16.05 -11.24
CA ALA A 275 3.31 16.34 -12.14
C ALA A 275 4.08 17.59 -11.71
N SER A 276 3.38 18.65 -11.29
CA SER A 276 4.03 19.88 -10.82
C SER A 276 4.70 19.69 -9.46
N HIS A 277 4.12 18.90 -8.56
CA HIS A 277 4.68 18.65 -7.24
C HIS A 277 6.01 17.89 -7.31
N TYR A 278 6.08 16.85 -8.14
CA TYR A 278 7.26 16.00 -8.30
C TYR A 278 8.18 16.44 -9.45
N SER A 279 7.93 17.61 -10.06
CA SER A 279 8.73 18.17 -11.16
C SER A 279 8.84 17.26 -12.40
N LEU A 280 7.74 16.63 -12.78
CA LEU A 280 7.66 15.70 -13.90
C LEU A 280 7.32 16.44 -15.22
N ASP A 281 7.76 15.88 -16.35
CA ASP A 281 7.53 16.41 -17.69
C ASP A 281 6.22 15.90 -18.34
N ILE A 282 5.36 15.27 -17.54
CA ILE A 282 4.04 14.71 -17.89
C ILE A 282 2.89 15.57 -17.33
N GLY A 283 1.65 15.08 -17.38
CA GLY A 283 0.49 15.70 -16.71
C GLY A 283 -0.18 16.86 -17.46
N ALA A 284 0.25 17.17 -18.69
CA ALA A 284 -0.42 18.17 -19.53
C ALA A 284 -0.25 17.91 -21.05
N ILE A 285 -1.30 18.18 -21.82
CA ILE A 285 -1.24 18.19 -23.29
C ILE A 285 -0.71 19.56 -23.76
N ALA A 286 0.62 19.73 -23.77
CA ALA A 286 1.26 20.98 -24.15
C ALA A 286 2.61 20.75 -24.85
N PRO A 287 3.07 21.68 -25.72
CA PRO A 287 4.39 21.59 -26.34
C PRO A 287 5.52 21.41 -25.31
N GLY A 288 6.43 20.48 -25.58
CA GLY A 288 7.57 20.15 -24.72
C GLY A 288 7.29 19.10 -23.64
N ARG A 289 6.03 18.71 -23.43
CA ARG A 289 5.64 17.62 -22.51
C ARG A 289 5.69 16.26 -23.22
N SER A 290 5.86 15.19 -22.46
CA SER A 290 5.67 13.84 -23.03
C SER A 290 4.22 13.63 -23.48
N ALA A 291 4.07 12.85 -24.54
CA ALA A 291 2.80 12.50 -25.15
C ALA A 291 2.09 11.33 -24.44
N ASP A 292 1.91 11.49 -23.13
CA ASP A 292 1.09 10.62 -22.29
C ASP A 292 -0.35 11.13 -22.29
N ILE A 293 -1.19 10.51 -23.12
CA ILE A 293 -2.52 11.03 -23.49
C ILE A 293 -3.52 9.88 -23.42
N ILE A 294 -4.70 10.15 -22.89
CA ILE A 294 -5.82 9.21 -22.91
C ILE A 294 -7.01 9.81 -23.64
N LEU A 295 -7.85 8.96 -24.21
CA LEU A 295 -9.18 9.31 -24.73
C LEU A 295 -10.23 8.69 -23.82
N VAL A 296 -11.09 9.52 -23.23
CA VAL A 296 -12.26 9.08 -22.45
C VAL A 296 -13.57 9.43 -23.14
N ASP A 297 -14.66 8.78 -22.75
CA ASP A 297 -16.01 9.07 -23.26
C ASP A 297 -16.52 10.47 -22.85
N ASN A 298 -16.35 10.83 -21.59
CA ASN A 298 -16.72 12.12 -20.99
C ASN A 298 -16.05 12.28 -19.61
N LEU A 299 -16.22 13.46 -18.99
CA LEU A 299 -15.63 13.78 -17.68
C LEU A 299 -16.50 13.37 -16.48
N LYS A 300 -17.50 12.50 -16.69
CA LYS A 300 -18.31 11.92 -15.60
C LYS A 300 -17.96 10.45 -15.38
N ASN A 301 -17.98 9.66 -16.46
CA ASN A 301 -17.77 8.21 -16.37
C ASN A 301 -16.30 7.83 -16.45
N PHE A 302 -15.47 8.65 -17.12
CA PHE A 302 -14.06 8.37 -17.41
C PHE A 302 -13.83 6.98 -18.02
N THR A 303 -14.72 6.54 -18.91
CA THR A 303 -14.55 5.27 -19.62
C THR A 303 -13.41 5.41 -20.62
N VAL A 304 -12.28 4.77 -20.33
CA VAL A 304 -11.07 4.85 -21.15
C VAL A 304 -11.24 4.10 -22.46
N LYS A 305 -11.01 4.79 -23.57
CA LYS A 305 -11.11 4.25 -24.94
C LYS A 305 -9.75 3.98 -25.54
N LYS A 306 -8.77 4.85 -25.29
CA LYS A 306 -7.39 4.70 -25.79
C LYS A 306 -6.41 5.28 -24.80
N VAL A 307 -5.24 4.67 -24.72
CA VAL A 307 -4.11 5.15 -23.91
C VAL A 307 -2.88 5.21 -24.77
N PHE A 308 -2.25 6.37 -24.77
CA PHE A 308 -0.99 6.64 -25.44
C PHE A 308 0.06 6.96 -24.38
N ILE A 309 1.22 6.30 -24.45
CA ILE A 309 2.39 6.59 -23.63
C ILE A 309 3.54 6.89 -24.56
N ASP A 310 4.24 8.02 -24.34
CA ASP A 310 5.23 8.55 -25.29
C ASP A 310 4.72 8.55 -26.75
N GLY A 311 3.43 8.83 -26.94
CA GLY A 311 2.76 8.87 -28.24
C GLY A 311 2.47 7.51 -28.89
N GLU A 312 2.87 6.40 -28.28
CA GLU A 312 2.56 5.05 -28.76
C GLU A 312 1.22 4.58 -28.18
N LEU A 313 0.34 3.99 -29.00
CA LEU A 313 -0.91 3.42 -28.53
C LEU A 313 -0.62 2.13 -27.74
N VAL A 314 -0.79 2.16 -26.42
CA VAL A 314 -0.45 1.05 -25.51
C VAL A 314 -1.66 0.35 -24.93
N ALA A 315 -2.87 0.93 -25.00
CA ALA A 315 -4.11 0.24 -24.68
C ALA A 315 -5.29 0.79 -25.47
N LYS A 316 -6.31 -0.05 -25.68
CA LYS A 316 -7.54 0.31 -26.36
C LYS A 316 -8.71 -0.51 -25.81
N ASP A 317 -9.84 0.16 -25.55
CA ASP A 317 -11.10 -0.46 -25.14
C ASP A 317 -10.96 -1.48 -23.98
N GLY A 318 -10.16 -1.13 -22.95
CA GLY A 318 -9.92 -1.98 -21.78
C GLY A 318 -8.85 -3.06 -21.97
N GLU A 319 -8.19 -3.12 -23.12
CA GLU A 319 -7.13 -4.11 -23.39
C GLU A 319 -5.76 -3.46 -23.56
N GLY A 320 -4.75 -3.99 -22.85
CA GLY A 320 -3.34 -3.63 -23.04
C GLY A 320 -2.80 -4.20 -24.37
N LEU A 321 -2.15 -3.34 -25.16
CA LEU A 321 -1.58 -3.65 -26.48
C LEU A 321 -0.05 -3.79 -26.46
N PHE A 322 0.59 -3.56 -25.31
CA PHE A 322 2.02 -3.71 -25.13
C PHE A 322 2.41 -5.13 -24.72
N LYS A 323 3.71 -5.41 -24.74
CA LYS A 323 4.30 -6.64 -24.21
C LYS A 323 5.40 -6.28 -23.24
N ILE A 324 5.52 -7.06 -22.17
CA ILE A 324 6.65 -6.97 -21.24
C ILE A 324 7.94 -7.30 -21.99
N LYS A 325 8.88 -6.36 -21.98
CA LYS A 325 10.19 -6.43 -22.66
C LYS A 325 11.22 -7.13 -21.75
N GLY A 326 12.24 -7.74 -22.36
CA GLY A 326 13.38 -8.31 -21.62
C GLY A 326 13.36 -9.83 -21.46
N LYS A 327 14.30 -10.36 -20.66
CA LYS A 327 14.46 -11.80 -20.41
C LYS A 327 13.35 -12.30 -19.48
N ARG A 328 13.27 -13.63 -19.30
CA ARG A 328 12.35 -14.31 -18.37
C ARG A 328 12.31 -13.59 -17.02
N ARG A 329 11.09 -13.28 -16.54
CA ARG A 329 10.83 -12.78 -15.18
C ARG A 329 11.41 -13.78 -14.16
N ILE A 330 12.49 -13.40 -13.47
CA ILE A 330 13.10 -14.21 -12.41
C ILE A 330 12.70 -13.57 -11.08
N PRO A 331 11.91 -14.27 -10.24
CA PRO A 331 11.54 -13.72 -8.94
C PRO A 331 12.76 -13.43 -8.08
N LEU A 332 12.80 -12.26 -7.45
CA LEU A 332 13.72 -11.98 -6.36
C LEU A 332 13.29 -12.84 -5.16
N LYS A 333 14.08 -13.85 -4.81
CA LYS A 333 13.75 -14.71 -3.67
C LYS A 333 13.79 -13.87 -2.39
N GLY A 334 12.71 -13.94 -1.60
CA GLY A 334 12.64 -13.26 -0.31
C GLY A 334 13.54 -13.89 0.75
N LYS A 335 13.82 -13.12 1.80
CA LYS A 335 14.40 -13.63 3.05
C LYS A 335 13.31 -14.34 3.84
N LEU A 336 13.34 -15.67 3.82
CA LEU A 336 12.46 -16.53 4.60
C LEU A 336 13.32 -17.60 5.28
N THR A 337 14.10 -17.16 6.25
CA THR A 337 15.05 -17.96 7.04
C THR A 337 14.39 -18.33 8.36
N ILE A 338 13.42 -19.24 8.30
CA ILE A 338 12.74 -19.78 9.48
C ILE A 338 13.23 -21.22 9.67
N ASP A 339 13.91 -21.49 10.77
CA ASP A 339 14.33 -22.84 11.15
C ASP A 339 13.14 -23.69 11.59
N GLU A 340 13.29 -25.01 11.60
CA GLU A 340 12.29 -25.88 12.22
C GLU A 340 12.23 -25.65 13.73
N PHE A 341 11.02 -25.53 14.26
CA PHE A 341 10.79 -25.40 15.69
C PHE A 341 9.55 -26.17 16.12
N GLU A 342 9.51 -26.53 17.40
CA GLU A 342 8.40 -27.25 18.01
C GLU A 342 7.16 -26.35 18.17
N SER A 343 5.97 -26.92 18.01
CA SER A 343 4.68 -26.22 18.13
C SER A 343 4.51 -25.48 19.46
N SER A 344 5.16 -25.97 20.52
CA SER A 344 5.21 -25.37 21.86
C SER A 344 5.71 -23.92 21.87
N LYS A 345 6.45 -23.47 20.85
CA LYS A 345 6.86 -22.07 20.74
C LYS A 345 5.72 -21.10 20.39
N LEU A 346 4.59 -21.59 19.88
CA LEU A 346 3.40 -20.77 19.61
C LEU A 346 2.43 -20.75 20.79
N GLU A 347 2.83 -21.30 21.95
CA GLU A 347 1.96 -21.43 23.13
C GLU A 347 2.26 -20.36 24.19
N ILE A 348 1.20 -19.94 24.88
CA ILE A 348 1.30 -19.08 26.06
C ILE A 348 1.09 -19.98 27.28
N GLN A 349 2.10 -20.05 28.13
CA GLN A 349 2.12 -20.91 29.32
C GLN A 349 1.54 -20.16 30.52
N ALA A 350 0.64 -20.81 31.26
CA ALA A 350 0.02 -20.26 32.47
C ALA A 350 -0.24 -21.36 33.51
N ARG A 351 -0.48 -20.95 34.77
CA ARG A 351 -0.84 -21.86 35.86
C ARG A 351 -2.27 -21.59 36.31
N GLY A 352 -2.98 -22.65 36.70
CA GLY A 352 -4.35 -22.55 37.21
C GLY A 352 -5.34 -23.26 36.30
N ARG A 353 -6.61 -22.89 36.41
CA ARG A 353 -7.69 -23.39 35.54
C ARG A 353 -8.04 -22.40 34.43
N GLU A 354 -7.87 -21.12 34.70
CA GLU A 354 -8.18 -20.00 33.79
C GLU A 354 -7.10 -18.92 33.95
N ALA A 355 -6.88 -18.14 32.90
CA ALA A 355 -6.04 -16.96 32.91
C ALA A 355 -6.81 -15.77 32.32
N LEU A 356 -6.67 -14.61 32.95
CA LEU A 356 -7.11 -13.36 32.34
C LEU A 356 -6.07 -12.94 31.30
N VAL A 357 -6.49 -12.81 30.04
CA VAL A 357 -5.59 -12.49 28.93
C VAL A 357 -5.95 -11.16 28.29
N ARG A 358 -4.95 -10.51 27.71
CA ARG A 358 -5.09 -9.35 26.85
C ARG A 358 -5.34 -9.80 25.41
N VAL A 359 -6.34 -9.22 24.77
CA VAL A 359 -6.80 -9.61 23.42
C VAL A 359 -6.86 -8.38 22.52
N MET A 360 -6.27 -8.48 21.33
CA MET A 360 -6.43 -7.48 20.28
C MET A 360 -7.81 -7.64 19.66
N LYS A 361 -8.68 -6.65 19.82
CA LYS A 361 -10.02 -6.66 19.24
C LYS A 361 -10.01 -5.91 17.91
N ILE A 362 -10.29 -6.63 16.83
CA ILE A 362 -10.42 -6.05 15.49
C ILE A 362 -11.89 -5.79 15.14
N SER A 363 -12.13 -5.02 14.09
CA SER A 363 -13.47 -4.75 13.56
C SER A 363 -13.42 -4.70 12.04
N GLU A 364 -14.46 -5.22 11.40
CA GLU A 364 -14.57 -5.25 9.94
C GLU A 364 -14.45 -3.83 9.35
N GLY A 365 -13.59 -3.69 8.34
CA GLY A 365 -13.36 -2.42 7.64
C GLY A 365 -12.67 -1.34 8.47
N GLN A 366 -11.99 -1.70 9.56
CA GLN A 366 -11.19 -0.78 10.38
C GLN A 366 -9.73 -1.26 10.46
N ILE A 367 -8.79 -0.31 10.33
CA ILE A 367 -7.35 -0.57 10.50
C ILE A 367 -6.96 -0.55 11.99
N ILE A 368 -7.73 0.17 12.82
CA ILE A 368 -7.49 0.33 14.26
C ILE A 368 -7.90 -0.95 15.01
N SER A 369 -7.06 -1.38 15.95
CA SER A 369 -7.39 -2.41 16.95
C SER A 369 -7.57 -1.79 18.32
N LEU A 370 -8.46 -2.37 19.12
CA LEU A 370 -8.66 -2.00 20.52
C LEU A 370 -8.09 -3.06 21.46
N GLU A 371 -7.77 -2.66 22.68
CA GLU A 371 -7.48 -3.59 23.76
C GLU A 371 -8.77 -4.12 24.40
N SER A 372 -8.82 -5.43 24.62
CA SER A 372 -9.85 -6.10 25.42
C SER A 372 -9.23 -7.15 26.34
N ALA A 373 -10.00 -7.66 27.31
CA ALA A 373 -9.56 -8.67 28.25
C ALA A 373 -10.60 -9.78 28.38
N HIS A 374 -10.15 -11.03 28.42
CA HIS A 374 -11.00 -12.23 28.49
C HIS A 374 -10.41 -13.29 29.42
N GLU A 375 -11.26 -14.06 30.08
CA GLU A 375 -10.83 -15.24 30.86
C GLU A 375 -10.81 -16.47 29.95
N LEU A 376 -9.62 -17.06 29.77
CA LEU A 376 -9.43 -18.23 28.92
C LEU A 376 -9.02 -19.47 29.73
N PRO A 377 -9.50 -20.67 29.34
CA PRO A 377 -9.17 -21.89 30.05
C PRO A 377 -7.70 -22.28 29.84
N ILE A 378 -7.13 -22.91 30.87
CA ILE A 378 -5.80 -23.50 30.87
C ILE A 378 -5.95 -25.01 30.85
N VAL A 379 -5.40 -25.64 29.81
CA VAL A 379 -5.33 -27.11 29.67
C VAL A 379 -3.86 -27.51 29.54
N ASP A 380 -3.42 -28.42 30.40
CA ASP A 380 -2.03 -28.90 30.45
C ASP A 380 -0.97 -27.79 30.56
N GLY A 381 -1.30 -26.69 31.25
CA GLY A 381 -0.42 -25.54 31.44
C GLY A 381 -0.41 -24.53 30.29
N ILE A 382 -1.21 -24.76 29.24
CA ILE A 382 -1.30 -23.92 28.05
C ILE A 382 -2.65 -23.19 28.05
N VAL A 383 -2.62 -21.89 27.83
CA VAL A 383 -3.83 -21.09 27.61
C VAL A 383 -4.44 -21.45 26.24
N GLN A 384 -5.71 -21.86 26.25
CA GLN A 384 -6.42 -22.29 25.05
C GLN A 384 -7.23 -21.14 24.44
N PRO A 385 -7.33 -21.04 23.10
CA PRO A 385 -8.28 -20.15 22.46
C PRO A 385 -9.72 -20.60 22.74
N LEU A 386 -10.69 -19.71 22.48
CA LEU A 386 -12.13 -20.00 22.50
C LEU A 386 -12.75 -19.59 21.16
N PRO A 387 -12.68 -20.45 20.12
CA PRO A 387 -13.21 -20.11 18.79
C PRO A 387 -14.72 -19.81 18.77
N ASP A 388 -15.50 -20.45 19.65
CA ASP A 388 -16.94 -20.19 19.83
C ASP A 388 -17.21 -18.75 20.29
N ASP A 389 -16.27 -18.16 21.06
CA ASP A 389 -16.30 -16.78 21.54
C ASP A 389 -15.47 -15.84 20.64
N ASP A 390 -15.02 -16.33 19.48
CA ASP A 390 -14.15 -15.61 18.53
C ASP A 390 -12.84 -15.13 19.17
N ILE A 391 -12.23 -15.93 20.03
CA ILE A 391 -10.91 -15.63 20.60
C ILE A 391 -9.90 -16.65 20.06
N LEU A 392 -9.00 -16.19 19.19
CA LEU A 392 -8.01 -17.01 18.49
C LEU A 392 -6.59 -16.73 18.98
N LYS A 393 -5.70 -17.69 18.76
CA LYS A 393 -4.26 -17.49 18.94
C LYS A 393 -3.70 -16.71 17.75
N VAL A 394 -2.73 -15.85 18.01
CA VAL A 394 -1.93 -15.17 16.99
C VAL A 394 -0.45 -15.23 17.33
N SER A 395 0.38 -15.47 16.32
CA SER A 395 1.82 -15.43 16.45
C SER A 395 2.46 -14.65 15.30
N VAL A 396 3.50 -13.88 15.62
CA VAL A 396 4.40 -13.27 14.63
C VAL A 396 5.77 -13.92 14.77
N ILE A 397 6.26 -14.51 13.69
CA ILE A 397 7.50 -15.29 13.63
C ILE A 397 8.50 -14.52 12.78
N ASP A 398 9.64 -14.19 13.38
CA ASP A 398 10.75 -13.56 12.66
C ASP A 398 11.18 -14.43 11.48
N ARG A 399 11.11 -13.86 10.27
CA ARG A 399 11.50 -14.56 9.05
C ARG A 399 12.94 -14.31 8.64
N TYR A 400 13.69 -13.50 9.39
CA TYR A 400 15.02 -13.05 9.02
C TYR A 400 16.16 -13.85 9.68
N GLY A 401 15.83 -14.84 10.52
CA GLY A 401 16.79 -15.83 11.04
C GLY A 401 17.34 -15.53 12.44
N HIS A 402 16.68 -14.67 13.21
CA HIS A 402 16.98 -14.37 14.62
C HIS A 402 16.21 -15.31 15.57
N GLY A 403 15.10 -15.88 15.11
CA GLY A 403 14.34 -16.90 15.84
C GLY A 403 13.38 -16.35 16.90
N ASN A 404 13.05 -15.06 16.81
CA ASN A 404 12.04 -14.42 17.66
C ASN A 404 10.63 -14.88 17.27
N ILE A 405 9.78 -15.08 18.29
CA ILE A 405 8.36 -15.39 18.12
C ILE A 405 7.58 -14.62 19.18
N GLY A 406 6.66 -13.76 18.74
CA GLY A 406 5.71 -13.08 19.60
C GLY A 406 4.37 -13.81 19.55
N ASN A 407 3.77 -14.06 20.71
CA ASN A 407 2.49 -14.74 20.84
C ASN A 407 1.46 -13.84 21.54
N GLY A 408 0.20 -13.96 21.14
CA GLY A 408 -0.92 -13.24 21.73
C GLY A 408 -2.27 -13.85 21.36
N PHE A 409 -3.33 -13.10 21.63
CA PHE A 409 -4.70 -13.44 21.28
C PHE A 409 -5.36 -12.33 20.49
N VAL A 410 -6.28 -12.71 19.61
CA VAL A 410 -7.05 -11.78 18.76
C VAL A 410 -8.54 -12.16 18.78
N GLU A 411 -9.40 -11.14 18.80
CA GLU A 411 -10.86 -11.25 18.71
C GLU A 411 -11.37 -10.61 17.42
N GLY A 412 -12.23 -11.30 16.68
CA GLY A 412 -12.95 -10.76 15.53
C GLY A 412 -12.69 -11.44 14.18
N PHE A 413 -11.91 -12.53 14.16
CA PHE A 413 -11.58 -13.25 12.92
C PHE A 413 -12.66 -14.28 12.54
N GLY A 414 -13.38 -14.82 13.51
CA GLY A 414 -14.50 -15.76 13.37
C GLY A 414 -14.13 -17.18 12.95
N ILE A 415 -12.84 -17.51 12.80
CA ILE A 415 -12.38 -18.85 12.37
C ILE A 415 -12.73 -19.87 13.46
N GLN A 416 -13.60 -20.83 13.13
CA GLN A 416 -14.04 -21.88 14.05
C GLN A 416 -13.03 -23.02 14.14
N ASP A 417 -12.58 -23.51 12.98
CA ASP A 417 -11.60 -24.59 12.91
C ASP A 417 -10.61 -24.40 11.76
N GLY A 418 -9.35 -24.12 12.08
CA GLY A 418 -8.29 -23.90 11.12
C GLY A 418 -7.35 -22.74 11.48
N ALA A 419 -6.53 -22.33 10.51
CA ALA A 419 -5.61 -21.20 10.65
C ALA A 419 -5.36 -20.50 9.31
N ILE A 420 -4.98 -19.24 9.38
CA ILE A 420 -4.46 -18.45 8.26
C ILE A 420 -3.04 -17.96 8.57
N ALA A 421 -2.18 -17.87 7.56
CA ALA A 421 -0.86 -17.27 7.70
C ALA A 421 -0.45 -16.44 6.48
N SER A 422 0.36 -15.41 6.71
CA SER A 422 0.81 -14.46 5.69
C SER A 422 2.27 -14.04 5.91
N THR A 423 2.98 -13.78 4.81
CA THR A 423 4.26 -13.05 4.81
C THR A 423 4.12 -11.60 4.35
N VAL A 424 2.90 -11.15 4.09
CA VAL A 424 2.49 -9.75 3.92
C VAL A 424 1.89 -9.30 5.25
N ALA A 425 2.69 -8.60 6.04
CA ALA A 425 2.35 -8.15 7.39
C ALA A 425 3.06 -6.82 7.67
N HIS A 426 2.35 -5.71 7.59
CA HIS A 426 2.95 -4.37 7.59
C HIS A 426 3.74 -4.11 8.88
N ASP A 427 4.92 -3.49 8.88
CA ASP A 427 5.79 -3.19 7.69
C ASP A 427 7.02 -4.10 7.65
N SER A 428 7.38 -4.73 8.78
CA SER A 428 8.52 -5.64 8.83
C SER A 428 8.29 -6.96 8.11
N HIS A 429 7.04 -7.29 7.76
CA HIS A 429 6.67 -8.45 6.95
C HIS A 429 7.19 -9.78 7.47
N ASN A 430 7.21 -9.92 8.80
CA ASN A 430 7.40 -11.21 9.43
C ASN A 430 6.24 -12.16 9.10
N LEU A 431 6.42 -13.46 9.35
CA LEU A 431 5.34 -14.41 9.14
C LEU A 431 4.33 -14.25 10.28
N ILE A 432 3.12 -13.81 9.97
CA ILE A 432 2.00 -13.77 10.93
C ILE A 432 1.07 -14.95 10.71
N VAL A 433 0.57 -15.54 11.78
CA VAL A 433 -0.37 -16.67 11.76
C VAL A 433 -1.44 -16.48 12.83
N VAL A 434 -2.71 -16.71 12.45
CA VAL A 434 -3.88 -16.67 13.34
C VAL A 434 -4.61 -18.01 13.23
N GLY A 435 -5.03 -18.62 14.35
CA GLY A 435 -5.74 -19.89 14.27
C GLY A 435 -6.46 -20.34 15.54
N SER A 436 -7.34 -21.33 15.36
CA SER A 436 -8.12 -21.98 16.43
C SER A 436 -7.31 -22.99 17.24
N SER A 437 -6.15 -23.43 16.75
CA SER A 437 -5.28 -24.36 17.46
C SER A 437 -3.81 -24.18 17.06
N THR A 438 -2.89 -24.56 17.96
CA THR A 438 -1.44 -24.55 17.69
C THR A 438 -1.08 -25.44 16.48
N ASP A 439 -1.78 -26.56 16.30
CA ASP A 439 -1.49 -27.51 15.23
C ASP A 439 -1.83 -26.94 13.84
N HIS A 440 -3.01 -26.33 13.68
CA HIS A 440 -3.36 -25.65 12.43
C HIS A 440 -2.41 -24.50 12.12
N MET A 441 -2.03 -23.72 13.14
CA MET A 441 -1.06 -22.64 12.97
C MET A 441 0.29 -23.17 12.47
N MET A 442 0.78 -24.27 13.05
CA MET A 442 2.04 -24.89 12.62
C MET A 442 1.99 -25.49 11.22
N GLU A 443 0.84 -26.03 10.79
CA GLU A 443 0.65 -26.47 9.41
C GLU A 443 0.76 -25.30 8.43
N ALA A 444 0.04 -24.21 8.70
CA ALA A 444 0.09 -22.98 7.90
C ALA A 444 1.52 -22.41 7.80
N VAL A 445 2.24 -22.32 8.92
CA VAL A 445 3.65 -21.89 8.98
C VAL A 445 4.53 -22.77 8.09
N ASN A 446 4.36 -24.10 8.15
CA ASN A 446 5.16 -25.03 7.36
C ASN A 446 4.90 -24.92 5.85
N ILE A 447 3.65 -24.68 5.45
CA ILE A 447 3.28 -24.46 4.04
C ILE A 447 3.97 -23.20 3.50
N ILE A 448 3.88 -22.09 4.22
CA ILE A 448 4.53 -20.82 3.85
C ILE A 448 6.04 -20.97 3.74
N ARG A 449 6.67 -21.58 4.76
CA ARG A 449 8.12 -21.81 4.83
C ARG A 449 8.63 -22.60 3.64
N LYS A 450 7.97 -23.72 3.30
CA LYS A 450 8.34 -24.55 2.13
C LYS A 450 7.98 -23.86 0.80
N GLY A 451 6.94 -23.04 0.82
CA GLY A 451 6.37 -22.38 -0.36
C GLY A 451 7.11 -21.13 -0.83
N GLY A 452 7.94 -20.53 0.04
CA GLY A 452 8.74 -19.34 -0.25
C GLY A 452 8.01 -18.01 -0.05
N GLY A 453 6.99 -17.99 0.83
CA GLY A 453 6.18 -16.79 1.12
C GLY A 453 4.88 -16.72 0.32
N GLY A 454 3.88 -16.06 0.90
CA GLY A 454 2.54 -15.98 0.36
C GLY A 454 1.46 -15.88 1.44
N LEU A 455 0.25 -16.24 1.05
CA LEU A 455 -0.95 -16.27 1.90
C LEU A 455 -1.51 -17.69 1.92
N VAL A 456 -1.73 -18.27 3.09
CA VAL A 456 -2.28 -19.63 3.23
C VAL A 456 -3.45 -19.63 4.20
N ALA A 457 -4.44 -20.47 3.92
CA ALA A 457 -5.51 -20.85 4.83
C ALA A 457 -5.57 -22.38 4.90
N VAL A 458 -5.76 -22.91 6.10
CA VAL A 458 -5.75 -24.34 6.41
C VAL A 458 -6.97 -24.66 7.27
N ASN A 459 -7.67 -25.74 6.93
CA ASN A 459 -8.68 -26.38 7.79
C ASN A 459 -8.27 -27.87 7.99
N PRO A 460 -9.03 -28.69 8.73
CA PRO A 460 -8.66 -30.08 8.98
C PRO A 460 -8.55 -30.98 7.74
N ASP A 461 -9.21 -30.62 6.64
CA ASP A 461 -9.34 -31.45 5.44
C ASP A 461 -8.37 -31.03 4.32
N GLU A 462 -8.14 -29.73 4.16
CA GLU A 462 -7.36 -29.17 3.05
C GLU A 462 -6.76 -27.78 3.36
N TYR A 463 -5.99 -27.26 2.39
CA TYR A 463 -5.44 -25.91 2.45
C TYR A 463 -5.54 -25.21 1.08
N MET A 464 -5.65 -23.88 1.13
CA MET A 464 -5.51 -22.99 -0.02
C MET A 464 -4.26 -22.14 0.11
N TYR A 465 -3.50 -21.99 -0.98
CA TYR A 465 -2.22 -21.28 -0.96
C TYR A 465 -2.04 -20.35 -2.16
N LEU A 466 -1.96 -19.04 -1.89
CA LEU A 466 -1.56 -18.01 -2.84
C LEU A 466 -0.07 -17.74 -2.68
N ARG A 467 0.72 -18.18 -3.67
CA ARG A 467 2.19 -18.04 -3.68
C ARG A 467 2.60 -16.63 -4.07
N LEU A 468 3.50 -16.03 -3.29
CA LEU A 468 4.10 -14.72 -3.56
C LEU A 468 5.63 -14.86 -3.71
N PRO A 469 6.12 -15.35 -4.86
CA PRO A 469 7.52 -15.77 -5.02
C PRO A 469 8.52 -14.61 -5.03
N VAL A 470 8.07 -13.36 -5.18
CA VAL A 470 8.93 -12.17 -5.16
C VAL A 470 8.90 -11.59 -3.75
N ALA A 471 10.03 -11.68 -3.05
CA ALA A 471 10.23 -11.22 -1.69
C ALA A 471 9.27 -11.81 -0.62
N GLY A 472 8.39 -12.77 -0.97
CA GLY A 472 7.28 -13.17 -0.11
C GLY A 472 6.11 -12.17 -0.12
N LEU A 473 6.10 -11.20 -1.03
CA LEU A 473 5.15 -10.09 -1.10
C LEU A 473 4.38 -10.01 -2.42
N MET A 474 5.04 -10.35 -3.53
CA MET A 474 4.49 -10.12 -4.87
C MET A 474 4.57 -11.34 -5.78
N SER A 475 3.82 -11.28 -6.87
CA SER A 475 3.81 -12.25 -7.95
C SER A 475 3.86 -11.58 -9.32
N HIS A 476 4.38 -12.31 -10.29
CA HIS A 476 4.38 -11.93 -11.71
C HIS A 476 3.11 -12.39 -12.44
N GLU A 477 2.16 -12.97 -11.72
CA GLU A 477 0.87 -13.38 -12.27
C GLU A 477 0.03 -12.17 -12.67
N ARG A 478 -0.87 -12.37 -13.63
CA ARG A 478 -1.79 -11.32 -14.08
C ARG A 478 -2.86 -11.07 -13.04
N VAL A 479 -3.35 -9.82 -13.01
CA VAL A 479 -4.38 -9.35 -12.06
C VAL A 479 -5.59 -10.27 -11.99
N ASN A 480 -6.10 -10.76 -13.12
CA ASN A 480 -7.25 -11.66 -13.16
C ASN A 480 -7.01 -13.01 -12.48
N ILE A 481 -5.77 -13.52 -12.54
CA ILE A 481 -5.39 -14.77 -11.86
C ILE A 481 -5.21 -14.51 -10.36
N LEU A 482 -4.51 -13.43 -10.00
CA LEU A 482 -4.26 -13.08 -8.60
C LEU A 482 -5.55 -12.76 -7.86
N ALA A 483 -6.42 -11.93 -8.43
CA ALA A 483 -7.73 -11.62 -7.88
C ALA A 483 -8.59 -12.87 -7.72
N CYS A 484 -8.60 -13.77 -8.71
CA CYS A 484 -9.34 -15.03 -8.59
C CYS A 484 -8.81 -15.87 -7.42
N LYS A 485 -7.49 -15.99 -7.28
CA LYS A 485 -6.88 -16.75 -6.18
C LYS A 485 -7.10 -16.10 -4.82
N ALA A 486 -7.00 -14.77 -4.74
CA ALA A 486 -7.24 -14.01 -3.52
C ALA A 486 -8.70 -14.16 -3.06
N ARG A 487 -9.65 -14.00 -3.99
CA ARG A 487 -11.07 -14.23 -3.73
C ARG A 487 -11.35 -15.64 -3.24
N GLN A 488 -10.84 -16.66 -3.93
CA GLN A 488 -11.01 -18.06 -3.51
C GLN A 488 -10.42 -18.33 -2.12
N LEU A 489 -9.27 -17.71 -1.82
CA LEU A 489 -8.65 -17.83 -0.51
C LEU A 489 -9.49 -17.15 0.59
N ASN A 490 -10.07 -15.97 0.32
CA ASN A 490 -10.99 -15.31 1.24
C ASN A 490 -12.31 -16.08 1.41
N GLU A 491 -12.86 -16.64 0.34
CA GLU A 491 -14.05 -17.53 0.36
C GLU A 491 -13.78 -18.77 1.25
N PHE A 492 -12.59 -19.37 1.13
CA PHE A 492 -12.20 -20.50 1.97
C PHE A 492 -12.12 -20.14 3.47
N VAL A 493 -11.64 -18.95 3.80
CA VAL A 493 -11.62 -18.46 5.20
C VAL A 493 -13.03 -18.13 5.70
N CYS A 494 -13.93 -17.70 4.82
CA CYS A 494 -15.35 -17.54 5.14
C CYS A 494 -16.00 -18.90 5.46
N ASP A 495 -15.70 -19.94 4.70
CA ASP A 495 -16.17 -21.31 4.94
C ASP A 495 -15.66 -21.88 6.28
N MET A 496 -14.49 -21.42 6.75
CA MET A 496 -13.97 -21.71 8.09
C MET A 496 -14.70 -20.95 9.23
N GLY A 497 -15.66 -20.07 8.91
CA GLY A 497 -16.50 -19.33 9.87
C GLY A 497 -16.26 -17.82 9.94
N SER A 498 -15.25 -17.31 9.23
CA SER A 498 -14.94 -15.88 9.26
C SER A 498 -16.05 -15.02 8.66
N LYS A 499 -16.30 -13.86 9.26
CA LYS A 499 -17.23 -12.84 8.72
C LYS A 499 -16.47 -11.67 8.08
N LEU A 500 -15.14 -11.69 8.12
CA LEU A 500 -14.32 -10.64 7.53
C LEU A 500 -14.37 -10.78 6.01
N SER A 501 -14.58 -9.67 5.31
CA SER A 501 -14.51 -9.70 3.84
C SER A 501 -13.08 -9.87 3.33
N LYS A 502 -12.10 -9.36 4.08
CA LYS A 502 -10.67 -9.33 3.71
C LYS A 502 -9.77 -9.76 4.88
N PRO A 503 -9.85 -11.03 5.34
CA PRO A 503 -9.16 -11.49 6.55
C PRO A 503 -7.63 -11.33 6.49
N PHE A 504 -7.00 -11.53 5.32
CA PHE A 504 -5.54 -11.36 5.18
C PHE A 504 -5.10 -9.90 5.27
N MET A 505 -5.88 -8.97 4.74
CA MET A 505 -5.63 -7.53 4.88
C MET A 505 -5.82 -7.10 6.34
N THR A 506 -6.88 -7.55 7.01
CA THR A 506 -7.04 -7.26 8.44
C THR A 506 -5.89 -7.82 9.27
N MET A 507 -5.42 -9.03 8.94
CA MET A 507 -4.27 -9.65 9.60
C MET A 507 -2.97 -8.87 9.36
N SER A 508 -2.75 -8.29 8.17
CA SER A 508 -1.50 -7.59 7.87
C SER A 508 -1.29 -6.36 8.75
N PHE A 509 -2.36 -5.70 9.22
CA PHE A 509 -2.29 -4.55 10.12
C PHE A 509 -2.14 -4.91 11.61
N LEU A 510 -2.23 -6.19 12.01
CA LEU A 510 -1.99 -6.59 13.40
C LEU A 510 -0.54 -6.36 13.83
N SER A 511 0.40 -6.39 12.88
CA SER A 511 1.83 -6.17 13.12
C SER A 511 2.32 -4.76 12.84
N LEU A 512 1.42 -3.83 12.51
CA LEU A 512 1.83 -2.45 12.22
C LEU A 512 1.90 -1.61 13.50
N LEU A 513 3.08 -1.58 14.12
CA LEU A 513 3.34 -0.98 15.44
C LEU A 513 3.30 0.56 15.48
N VAL A 514 2.88 1.20 14.40
CA VAL A 514 2.71 2.67 14.31
C VAL A 514 1.23 3.10 14.34
N ILE A 515 0.29 2.15 14.36
CA ILE A 515 -1.15 2.44 14.45
C ILE A 515 -1.72 1.98 15.81
N PRO A 516 -2.39 2.86 16.58
CA PRO A 516 -3.01 2.50 17.86
C PRO A 516 -4.04 1.34 17.79
N GLN A 517 -4.40 0.69 18.91
CA GLN A 517 -3.80 0.81 20.25
C GLN A 517 -2.88 -0.37 20.59
N LEU A 518 -3.32 -1.60 20.32
CA LEU A 518 -2.62 -2.84 20.71
C LEU A 518 -2.27 -3.68 19.48
N ARG A 519 -0.98 -4.01 19.33
CA ARG A 519 -0.41 -4.73 18.17
C ARG A 519 0.44 -5.90 18.62
N ILE A 520 0.98 -6.66 17.67
CA ILE A 520 1.91 -7.77 17.94
C ILE A 520 3.09 -7.74 16.95
N SER A 521 4.31 -7.86 17.45
CA SER A 521 5.50 -8.07 16.61
C SER A 521 6.15 -9.42 16.89
N ASP A 522 7.23 -9.74 16.19
CA ASP A 522 8.06 -10.92 16.47
C ASP A 522 8.62 -10.94 17.91
N ARG A 523 8.55 -9.81 18.62
CA ARG A 523 9.03 -9.64 19.99
C ARG A 523 7.92 -9.67 21.05
N GLY A 524 6.65 -9.78 20.64
CA GLY A 524 5.49 -9.91 21.53
C GLY A 524 4.41 -8.85 21.31
N MET A 525 3.42 -8.83 22.21
CA MET A 525 2.35 -7.83 22.19
C MET A 525 2.89 -6.45 22.57
N PHE A 526 2.45 -5.42 21.87
CA PHE A 526 2.96 -4.06 21.97
C PHE A 526 1.82 -3.05 22.10
N ASN A 527 1.89 -2.20 23.15
CA ASN A 527 0.99 -1.07 23.30
C ASN A 527 1.64 0.15 22.62
N VAL A 528 0.99 0.64 21.57
CA VAL A 528 1.51 1.71 20.72
C VAL A 528 1.45 3.07 21.42
N GLU A 529 0.45 3.31 22.26
CA GLU A 529 0.34 4.58 22.99
C GLU A 529 1.41 4.72 24.07
N GLU A 530 1.68 3.62 24.79
CA GLU A 530 2.69 3.56 25.85
C GLU A 530 4.09 3.23 25.33
N GLN A 531 4.22 2.93 24.03
CA GLN A 531 5.46 2.56 23.35
C GLN A 531 6.25 1.47 24.09
N ARG A 532 5.55 0.42 24.55
CA ARG A 532 6.17 -0.69 25.30
C ARG A 532 5.53 -2.03 25.02
N PHE A 533 6.32 -3.09 25.21
CA PHE A 533 5.80 -4.45 25.24
C PHE A 533 4.93 -4.68 26.47
N VAL A 534 3.85 -5.43 26.27
CA VAL A 534 2.90 -5.82 27.32
C VAL A 534 2.80 -7.33 27.39
N ASN A 535 2.53 -7.85 28.59
CA ASN A 535 2.32 -9.27 28.78
C ASN A 535 0.94 -9.67 28.21
N PRO A 536 0.84 -10.77 27.43
CA PRO A 536 -0.45 -11.33 27.04
C PRO A 536 -1.29 -11.80 28.24
N LEU A 537 -0.66 -12.13 29.38
CA LEU A 537 -1.35 -12.43 30.63
C LEU A 537 -1.49 -11.16 31.48
N LEU A 538 -2.69 -10.93 32.00
CA LEU A 538 -2.97 -9.87 32.95
C LEU A 538 -2.76 -10.39 34.38
N ASP A 539 -2.01 -9.63 35.17
CA ASP A 539 -1.88 -9.89 36.61
C ASP A 539 -3.18 -9.47 37.31
N PHE A 540 -3.58 -10.25 38.33
CA PHE A 540 -4.68 -9.93 39.23
C PHE A 540 -4.34 -8.84 40.23
#